data_AF-A0A2H0RKJ2-F1
#
_entry.id   AF-A0A2H0RKJ2-F1
#
_cell.length_a   1.000
_cell.length_b   1.000
_cell.length_c   1.000
_cell.angle_alpha   90.00
_cell.angle_beta   90.00
_cell.angle_gamma   90.00
#
_symmetry.space_group_name_H-M   'P 1'
#
loop_
_entity.id
_entity.type
_entity.pdbx_description
1 polymer ?
#
loop_
_entity_poly.entity_id
_entity_poly.type
_entity_poly.pdbx_seq_one_letter_code
_entity_poly.pdbx_strand_id
1 'polypeptide(L)' 'MAAVAVIEKIKSEILNPLIGLMFAIALVYFLWGVFQFITKSDDPAKAEEGRMHMVWGVVGMFIMFSAFGIMNFLCGLINC' A
#
# COMPACT_ATOMS: atom_id res chain seq x y z
N MET A 1 -21.17 23.92 -7.24
CA MET A 1 -19.80 24.41 -7.53
C MET A 1 -18.95 24.50 -6.27
N ALA A 2 -19.41 25.11 -5.17
CA ALA A 2 -18.65 25.16 -3.91
C ALA A 2 -18.36 23.77 -3.29
N ALA A 3 -19.34 22.85 -3.28
CA ALA A 3 -19.16 21.52 -2.70
C ALA A 3 -18.10 20.66 -3.42
N VAL A 4 -18.03 20.72 -4.76
CA VAL A 4 -17.05 19.96 -5.55
C VAL A 4 -15.62 20.45 -5.29
N ALA A 5 -15.43 21.76 -5.17
CA ALA A 5 -14.13 22.35 -4.86
C ALA A 5 -13.57 21.92 -3.49
N VAL A 6 -14.45 21.71 -2.50
CA VAL A 6 -14.04 21.20 -1.18
C VAL A 6 -13.61 19.74 -1.28
N ILE A 7 -14.34 18.91 -2.02
CA ILE A 7 -14.03 17.49 -2.22
C ILE A 7 -12.69 17.33 -2.96
N GLU A 8 -12.44 18.12 -3.99
CA GLU A 8 -11.17 18.06 -4.74
C GLU A 8 -9.97 18.47 -3.89
N LYS A 9 -10.09 19.53 -3.08
CA LYS A 9 -9.01 19.94 -2.15
C LYS A 9 -8.71 18.86 -1.11
N ILE A 10 -9.74 18.20 -0.58
CA ILE A 10 -9.54 17.09 0.37
C ILE A 10 -8.81 15.92 -0.33
N LYS A 11 -9.20 15.61 -1.57
CA LYS A 11 -8.56 14.54 -2.34
C LYS A 11 -7.07 14.85 -2.62
N SER A 12 -6.76 16.06 -3.10
CA SER A 12 -5.39 16.41 -3.50
C SER A 12 -4.46 16.64 -2.32
N GLU A 13 -4.92 17.33 -1.28
CA GLU A 13 -4.06 17.76 -0.17
C GLU A 13 -3.99 16.74 0.97
N ILE A 14 -4.99 15.87 1.10
CA ILE A 14 -5.06 14.91 2.22
C ILE A 14 -4.99 13.48 1.69
N LEU A 15 -5.92 13.11 0.82
CA LEU A 15 -6.09 11.70 0.44
C LEU A 15 -4.90 11.16 -0.36
N ASN A 16 -4.47 11.87 -1.42
CA ASN A 16 -3.34 11.48 -2.24
C ASN A 16 -2.02 11.33 -1.44
N PRO A 17 -1.58 12.33 -0.65
CA PRO A 17 -0.37 12.19 0.16
C PRO A 17 -0.52 11.12 1.25
N LEU A 18 -1.72 10.92 1.82
CA LEU A 18 -1.96 9.85 2.79
C LEU A 18 -1.80 8.45 2.16
N ILE A 19 -2.34 8.23 0.96
CA ILE A 19 -2.18 6.97 0.23
C ILE A 19 -0.70 6.71 -0.06
N GLY A 20 0.03 7.73 -0.53
CA GLY A 20 1.47 7.64 -0.76
C GLY A 20 2.26 7.30 0.51
N LEU A 21 1.89 7.92 1.64
CA LEU A 21 2.50 7.63 2.94
C LEU A 21 2.21 6.20 3.39
N MET A 22 0.97 5.72 3.26
CA MET A 22 0.63 4.34 3.61
C MET A 22 1.38 3.33 2.74
N PHE A 23 1.58 3.63 1.45
CA PHE A 23 2.37 2.78 0.57
C PHE A 23 3.84 2.73 1.01
N ALA A 24 4.43 3.87 1.37
CA ALA A 24 5.78 3.92 1.91
C ALA A 24 5.93 3.08 3.19
N ILE A 25 4.96 3.16 4.10
CA ILE A 25 4.94 2.35 5.33
C ILE A 25 4.84 0.86 4.99
N ALA A 26 3.96 0.47 4.07
CA ALA A 26 3.83 -0.92 3.63
C ALA A 26 5.13 -1.46 3.02
N LEU A 27 5.83 -0.65 2.22
CA LEU A 27 7.12 -0.99 1.64
C LEU A 27 8.20 -1.17 2.73
N VAL A 28 8.26 -0.26 3.71
CA VAL A 28 9.20 -0.39 4.84
C VAL A 28 8.93 -1.65 5.65
N TYR A 29 7.66 -1.97 5.90
CA TYR A 29 7.27 -3.18 6.63
C TYR A 29 7.64 -4.46 5.87
N PHE A 30 7.45 -4.46 4.56
CA PHE A 30 7.91 -5.53 3.68
C PHE A 30 9.43 -5.71 3.74
N LEU A 31 10.20 -4.61 3.60
CA LEU A 31 11.66 -4.64 3.67
C LEU A 31 12.17 -5.11 5.04
N TRP A 32 11.49 -4.72 6.11
CA TRP A 32 11.78 -5.22 7.46
C TRP A 32 11.59 -6.74 7.56
N GLY A 33 10.50 -7.26 7.01
CA GLY A 33 10.25 -8.70 6.93
C GLY A 33 11.35 -9.44 6.15
N VAL A 34 11.79 -8.89 5.01
CA VAL A 34 12.90 -9.44 4.21
C VAL A 34 14.19 -9.46 5.03
N PHE A 35 14.54 -8.34 5.66
CA PHE A 35 15.74 -8.24 6.49
C PHE A 35 15.74 -9.24 7.65
N GLN A 36 14.60 -9.36 8.34
CA GLN A 36 14.43 -10.31 9.44
C GLN A 36 14.49 -11.76 8.97
N PHE A 37 13.92 -12.08 7.81
CA PHE A 37 13.97 -13.41 7.22
C PHE A 37 15.39 -13.82 6.82
N ILE A 38 16.19 -12.90 6.26
CA ILE A 38 17.57 -13.16 5.83
C ILE A 38 18.52 -13.25 7.03
N THR A 39 18.41 -12.34 8.00
CA THR A 39 19.37 -12.27 9.12
C THR A 39 19.13 -13.28 10.22
N LYS A 40 17.91 -13.82 10.32
CA LYS A 40 17.53 -14.79 11.36
C LYS A 40 16.99 -16.09 10.79
N SER A 41 17.51 -16.48 9.62
CA SER A 41 17.18 -17.75 8.96
C SER A 41 17.44 -18.98 9.81
N ASP A 42 18.34 -18.86 10.78
CA ASP A 42 18.81 -19.98 11.63
C ASP A 42 17.85 -20.27 12.79
N ASP A 43 16.93 -19.34 13.09
CA ASP A 43 15.89 -19.47 14.10
C ASP A 43 14.52 -19.60 13.42
N PRO A 44 13.91 -20.80 13.43
CA PRO A 44 12.67 -21.06 12.68
C PRO A 44 11.51 -20.15 13.11
N ALA A 45 11.45 -19.76 14.38
CA ALA A 45 10.38 -18.87 14.88
C ALA A 45 10.53 -17.45 14.29
N LYS A 46 11.75 -16.94 14.21
CA LYS A 46 12.02 -15.59 13.69
C LYS A 46 11.98 -15.53 12.16
N ALA A 47 12.34 -16.63 11.50
CA ALA A 47 12.15 -16.79 10.07
C ALA A 47 10.65 -16.80 9.70
N GLU A 48 9.81 -17.47 10.49
CA GLU A 48 8.36 -17.45 10.30
C GLU A 48 7.77 -16.05 10.52
N GLU A 49 8.19 -15.35 11.57
CA GLU A 49 7.79 -13.96 11.82
C GLU A 49 8.18 -13.02 10.67
N GLY A 50 9.42 -13.11 10.18
CA GLY A 50 9.89 -12.34 9.02
C GLY A 50 9.05 -12.63 7.75
N ARG A 51 8.67 -13.90 7.55
CA ARG A 51 7.80 -14.31 6.45
C ARG A 51 6.39 -13.73 6.60
N MET A 52 5.84 -13.68 7.80
CA MET A 52 4.56 -13.03 8.07
C MET A 52 4.61 -11.54 7.75
N HIS A 53 5.66 -10.82 8.18
CA HIS A 53 5.83 -9.40 7.85
C HIS A 53 5.92 -9.13 6.34
N MET A 54 6.62 -10.00 5.59
CA MET A 54 6.65 -9.93 4.13
C MET A 54 5.25 -10.09 3.52
N VAL A 55 4.48 -11.10 3.96
CA VAL A 55 3.14 -11.36 3.44
C VAL A 55 2.20 -10.18 3.74
N TRP A 56 2.20 -9.67 4.97
CA TRP A 56 1.37 -8.52 5.34
C TRP A 56 1.74 -7.26 4.55
N GLY A 57 3.04 -7.02 4.30
CA GLY A 57 3.49 -5.93 3.43
C GLY A 57 3.01 -6.08 1.99
N VAL A 58 3.13 -7.28 1.41
CA VAL A 58 2.67 -7.56 0.03
C VAL A 58 1.15 -7.43 -0.10
N VAL A 59 0.38 -7.95 0.86
CA VAL A 59 -1.08 -7.84 0.85
C VAL A 59 -1.50 -6.37 0.90
N GLY A 60 -0.86 -5.55 1.75
CA GLY A 60 -1.11 -4.11 1.81
C GLY A 60 -0.84 -3.41 0.47
N MET A 61 0.30 -3.68 -0.16
CA MET A 61 0.63 -3.13 -1.48
C MET A 61 -0.36 -3.61 -2.55
N PHE A 62 -0.72 -4.90 -2.54
CA PHE A 62 -1.64 -5.49 -3.50
C PHE A 62 -3.03 -4.83 -3.47
N ILE A 63 -3.55 -4.52 -2.27
CA ILE A 63 -4.84 -3.83 -2.12
C ILE A 63 -4.79 -2.43 -2.75
N MET A 64 -3.70 -1.68 -2.53
CA MET A 64 -3.54 -0.34 -3.11
C MET A 64 -3.44 -0.40 -4.65
N PHE A 65 -2.65 -1.33 -5.17
CA PHE A 65 -2.53 -1.56 -6.62
C PHE A 65 -3.86 -1.99 -7.23
N SER A 66 -4.61 -2.85 -6.56
CA SER A 66 -5.93 -3.31 -7.01
C SER A 66 -6.92 -2.15 -7.07
N ALA A 67 -6.96 -1.29 -6.05
CA ALA A 67 -7.82 -0.11 -6.04
C ALA A 67 -7.48 0.85 -7.19
N PHE A 68 -6.20 1.15 -7.43
CA PHE A 68 -5.78 1.99 -8.55
C PHE A 68 -6.10 1.37 -9.92
N GLY A 69 -5.87 0.06 -10.07
CA GLY A 69 -6.19 -0.67 -11.30
C GLY A 69 -7.68 -0.66 -11.60
N ILE A 70 -8.52 -0.91 -10.59
CA ILE A 70 -9.99 -0.85 -10.71
C ILE A 70 -10.45 0.57 -11.08
N MET A 71 -9.91 1.60 -10.42
CA MET A 71 -10.23 3.00 -10.74
C MET A 71 -9.91 3.34 -12.19
N ASN A 72 -8.72 2.96 -12.68
CA ASN A 72 -8.31 3.22 -14.08
C ASN A 72 -9.12 2.40 -15.06
N PHE A 73 -9.42 1.14 -14.74
CA PHE A 73 -10.25 0.28 -15.59
C PHE A 73 -11.66 0.84 -15.75
N LEU A 74 -12.27 1.28 -14.64
CA LEU A 74 -13.57 1.94 -14.66
C LEU A 74 -13.50 3.27 -15.43
N CYS A 75 -12.52 4.15 -15.16
CA CYS A 75 -12.41 5.42 -15.89
C CYS A 75 -12.19 5.20 -17.39
N GLY A 76 -11.38 4.22 -17.78
CA GLY A 76 -11.16 3.86 -19.17
C GLY A 76 -12.41 3.29 -19.86
N LEU A 77 -13.24 2.54 -19.14
CA LEU A 77 -14.52 2.04 -19.65
C LEU A 77 -15.55 3.14 -19.84
N ILE A 78 -15.62 4.08 -18.89
CA ILE A 78 -16.64 5.15 -18.86
C ILE A 78 -16.13 6.42 -19.59
N ASN A 79 -14.90 6.39 -20.13
CA ASN A 79 -14.20 7.52 -20.76
C ASN A 79 -14.28 8.80 -19.92
N CYS A 80 -14.06 8.64 -18.61
CA CYS A 80 -14.15 9.65 -17.57
C CYS A 80 -12.89 10.52 -17.47
#